data_AF-F3GGE1-F1
#
_entry.id   AF-F3GGE1-F1
#
_cell.length_a   1.000
_cell.length_b   1.000
_cell.length_c   1.000
_cell.angle_alpha   90.00
_cell.angle_beta   90.00
_cell.angle_gamma   90.00
#
_symmetry.space_group_name_H-M   'P 1'
#
loop_
_entity.id
_entity.type
_entity.pdbx_description
1 polymer ?
#
loop_
_entity_poly.entity_id
_entity_poly.type
_entity_poly.pdbx_seq_one_letter_code
_entity_poly.pdbx_strand_id
1 'polypeptide(L)'
;MVFLLTISSTQTGMCDRAAMVSCAYELQHYMTAASNVEISHVQMLCPPAISRSGKWSLEDLDRITCFQGVATEDSAVVYRTSQGVYKMGDLDLRRKKTSRVWFSKKRLENHQPRMSEPAHKSAAHQMYAPLYLKPAPVFRANSQ
;
A
#
# COMPACT_ATOMS: atom_id res chain seq x y z
N MET A 1 8.42 1.95 13.53
CA MET A 1 7.40 0.90 13.75
C MET A 1 7.19 0.22 12.43
N VAL A 2 7.26 -1.11 12.42
CA VAL A 2 7.07 -1.88 11.18
C VAL A 2 5.62 -2.35 11.11
N PHE A 3 5.04 -2.29 9.91
CA PHE A 3 3.69 -2.72 9.62
C PHE A 3 3.70 -3.88 8.62
N LEU A 4 2.78 -4.80 8.80
CA LEU A 4 2.51 -5.91 7.90
C LEU A 4 1.13 -5.70 7.30
N LEU A 5 1.04 -5.84 5.98
CA LEU A 5 -0.17 -5.63 5.20
C LEU A 5 -0.47 -6.88 4.39
N THR A 6 -1.71 -7.33 4.39
CA THR A 6 -2.19 -8.32 3.42
C THR A 6 -2.70 -7.59 2.18
N ILE A 7 -2.22 -8.01 1.02
CA ILE A 7 -2.54 -7.40 -0.27
C ILE A 7 -3.17 -8.46 -1.16
N SER A 8 -4.37 -8.15 -1.65
CA SER A 8 -5.11 -8.96 -2.60
C SER A 8 -5.19 -8.24 -3.93
N SER A 9 -4.95 -8.94 -5.03
CA SER A 9 -5.11 -8.37 -6.37
C SER A 9 -6.59 -8.22 -6.69
N THR A 10 -7.05 -7.03 -7.07
CA THR A 10 -8.46 -6.83 -7.46
C THR A 10 -8.76 -7.39 -8.85
N GLN A 11 -7.74 -7.69 -9.65
CA GLN A 11 -7.90 -8.23 -11.01
C GLN A 11 -8.00 -9.76 -11.03
N THR A 12 -7.27 -10.43 -10.14
CA THR A 12 -7.18 -11.90 -10.11
C THR A 12 -7.78 -12.52 -8.85
N GLY A 13 -8.08 -11.72 -7.82
CA GLY A 13 -8.53 -12.20 -6.51
C GLY A 13 -7.46 -12.91 -5.69
N MET A 14 -6.23 -13.08 -6.23
CA MET A 14 -5.16 -13.77 -5.52
C MET A 14 -4.68 -12.97 -4.30
N CYS A 15 -4.53 -13.66 -3.17
CA CYS A 15 -4.22 -13.11 -1.86
C CYS A 15 -2.86 -13.61 -1.33
N ASP A 16 -1.85 -13.68 -2.20
CA ASP A 16 -0.55 -14.28 -1.86
C ASP A 16 0.54 -13.26 -1.49
N ARG A 17 0.17 -12.00 -1.26
CA ARG A 17 1.14 -10.92 -1.08
C ARG A 17 1.00 -10.28 0.30
N ALA A 18 2.05 -10.42 1.10
CA ALA A 18 2.25 -9.59 2.29
C ALA A 18 3.28 -8.50 1.97
N ALA A 19 3.01 -7.26 2.36
CA ALA A 19 3.99 -6.18 2.31
C ALA A 19 4.40 -5.77 3.71
N MET A 20 5.70 -5.49 3.87
CA MET A 20 6.25 -4.92 5.07
C MET A 20 6.53 -3.44 4.83
N VAL A 21 6.04 -2.59 5.72
CA VAL A 21 6.16 -1.13 5.62
C VAL A 21 6.89 -0.60 6.85
N SER A 22 7.87 0.27 6.65
CA SER A 22 8.83 0.62 7.70
C SER A 22 8.37 1.79 8.57
N CYS A 23 7.43 2.60 8.10
CA CYS A 23 6.92 3.73 8.86
C CYS A 23 5.46 4.10 8.54
N ALA A 24 4.86 4.90 9.42
CA ALA A 24 3.46 5.31 9.33
C ALA A 24 3.18 6.21 8.11
N TYR A 25 4.18 6.98 7.67
CA TYR A 25 4.08 7.82 6.48
C TYR A 25 4.01 6.98 5.21
N GLU A 26 4.91 6.00 5.07
CA GLU A 26 4.85 5.04 3.96
C GLU A 26 3.53 4.29 3.94
N LEU A 27 3.02 3.89 5.11
CA LEU A 27 1.72 3.23 5.21
C LEU A 27 0.60 4.14 4.69
N GLN A 28 0.58 5.41 5.12
CA GLN A 28 -0.38 6.39 4.62
C GLN A 28 -0.26 6.54 3.10
N HIS A 29 0.95 6.68 2.58
CA HIS A 29 1.20 6.84 1.16
C HIS A 29 0.73 5.61 0.37
N TYR A 30 1.08 4.41 0.84
CA TYR A 30 0.68 3.15 0.24
C TYR A 30 -0.84 3.01 0.16
N MET A 31 -1.54 3.33 1.25
CA MET A 31 -3.01 3.33 1.29
C MET A 31 -3.66 4.32 0.29
N THR A 32 -2.97 5.41 -0.04
CA THR A 32 -3.49 6.42 -0.98
C THR A 32 -3.09 6.20 -2.44
N ALA A 33 -1.94 5.59 -2.67
CA ALA A 33 -1.32 5.49 -3.99
C ALA A 33 -1.50 4.11 -4.64
N ALA A 34 -1.72 3.06 -3.85
CA ALA A 34 -1.88 1.71 -4.37
C ALA A 34 -3.13 1.61 -5.25
N SER A 35 -2.98 1.02 -6.43
CA SER A 35 -4.05 0.80 -7.41
C SER A 35 -4.13 -0.67 -7.77
N ASN A 36 -5.33 -1.13 -8.15
CA ASN A 36 -5.62 -2.52 -8.48
C ASN A 36 -5.32 -3.55 -7.37
N VAL A 37 -5.23 -3.08 -6.13
CA VAL A 37 -5.02 -3.92 -4.97
C VAL A 37 -5.96 -3.53 -3.86
N GLU A 38 -6.44 -4.55 -3.16
CA GLU A 38 -7.17 -4.42 -1.92
C GLU A 38 -6.19 -4.68 -0.78
N ILE A 39 -6.15 -3.76 0.18
CA ILE A 39 -5.31 -3.91 1.37
C ILE A 39 -6.24 -4.32 2.51
N SER A 40 -5.91 -5.43 3.17
CA SER A 40 -6.61 -5.93 4.34
C SER A 40 -5.61 -6.26 5.45
N HIS A 41 -6.12 -6.51 6.66
CA HIS A 41 -5.35 -7.02 7.79
C HIS A 41 -4.02 -6.27 8.04
N VAL A 42 -4.13 -5.01 8.46
CA VAL A 42 -2.97 -4.20 8.82
C VAL A 42 -2.55 -4.51 10.24
N GLN A 43 -1.34 -5.03 10.41
CA GLN A 43 -0.78 -5.38 11.70
C GLN A 43 0.47 -4.56 11.99
N MET A 44 0.71 -4.26 13.26
CA MET A 44 1.87 -3.53 13.73
C MET A 44 2.76 -4.46 14.55
N LEU A 45 4.03 -4.54 14.16
CA LEU A 45 5.05 -5.25 14.93
C LEU A 45 5.56 -4.34 16.04
N CYS A 46 5.25 -4.70 17.28
CA CYS A 46 5.56 -3.93 18.48
C CYS A 46 6.80 -4.52 19.16
N PRO A 47 7.91 -3.75 19.29
CA PRO A 47 9.07 -4.23 20.03
C PRO A 47 8.82 -4.29 21.55
N PRO A 48 9.56 -5.15 22.28
CA PRO A 48 9.52 -5.27 23.75
C PRO A 48 9.67 -3.94 24.49
N ALA A 49 10.43 -2.99 23.93
CA ALA A 49 10.68 -1.70 24.54
C ALA A 49 9.44 -0.81 24.65
N ILE A 50 8.42 -1.05 23.81
CA ILE A 50 7.16 -0.30 23.84
C ILE A 50 5.99 -1.12 24.35
N SER A 51 6.06 -2.45 24.22
CA SER A 51 4.98 -3.32 24.63
C SER A 51 4.98 -3.46 26.15
N ARG A 52 3.81 -3.36 26.77
CA ARG A 52 3.69 -3.54 28.23
C ARG A 52 4.05 -4.94 28.69
N SER A 53 4.02 -5.92 27.77
CA SER A 53 4.35 -7.31 28.03
C SER A 53 5.86 -7.59 28.03
N GLY A 54 6.70 -6.64 27.58
CA GLY A 54 8.14 -6.85 27.46
C GLY A 54 8.53 -7.91 26.42
N LYS A 55 7.63 -8.22 25.49
CA LYS A 55 7.83 -9.21 24.41
C LYS A 55 7.48 -8.60 23.06
N TRP A 56 8.01 -9.19 22.00
CA TRP A 56 7.54 -8.87 20.65
C TRP A 56 6.08 -9.29 20.51
N SER A 57 5.24 -8.38 20.04
CA SER A 57 3.84 -8.65 19.74
C SER A 57 3.50 -8.18 18.33
N LEU A 58 2.74 -9.01 17.62
CA LEU A 58 2.12 -8.61 16.36
C LEU A 58 0.65 -8.29 16.67
N GLU A 59 0.27 -7.04 16.46
CA GLU A 59 -1.02 -6.53 16.91
C GLU A 59 -1.79 -5.91 15.76
N ASP A 60 -3.08 -6.21 15.65
CA ASP A 60 -3.94 -5.56 14.66
C ASP A 60 -3.97 -4.05 14.90
N LEU A 61 -3.72 -3.29 13.84
CA LEU A 61 -3.73 -1.84 13.87
C LEU A 61 -5.15 -1.32 13.64
N ASP A 62 -5.63 -0.51 14.58
CA ASP A 62 -6.96 0.10 14.48
C ASP A 62 -6.90 1.51 13.90
N ARG A 63 -5.93 2.32 14.34
CA ARG A 63 -5.86 3.74 13.96
C ARG A 63 -4.46 4.31 14.14
N ILE A 64 -4.06 5.18 13.20
CA ILE A 64 -2.89 6.05 13.35
C ILE A 64 -3.37 7.50 13.30
N THR A 65 -3.02 8.26 14.33
CA THR A 65 -3.29 9.71 14.39
C THR A 65 -1.98 10.45 14.59
N CYS A 66 -1.67 11.36 13.67
CA CYS A 66 -0.57 12.29 13.81
C CYS A 66 -1.09 13.59 14.45
N PHE A 67 -0.36 14.07 15.45
CA PHE A 67 -0.60 15.33 16.13
C PHE A 67 0.59 16.26 15.90
N GLN A 68 0.28 17.52 15.65
CA GLN A 68 1.28 18.57 15.46
C GLN A 68 0.96 19.75 16.37
N GLY A 69 1.96 20.26 17.07
CA GLY A 69 1.82 21.44 17.92
C GLY A 69 1.45 22.67 17.06
N VAL A 70 0.54 23.50 17.56
CA VAL A 70 0.16 24.75 16.86
C VAL A 70 1.17 25.86 17.11
N ALA A 71 1.77 25.87 18.30
CA ALA A 71 2.72 26.88 18.74
C ALA A 71 4.12 26.30 19.02
N THR A 72 4.30 25.00 18.76
CA THR A 72 5.54 24.26 18.98
C THR A 72 5.79 23.40 17.76
N GLU A 73 7.05 23.25 17.36
CA GLU A 73 7.44 22.34 16.27
C GLU A 73 7.33 20.87 16.66
N ASP A 74 7.00 20.59 17.92
CA ASP A 74 6.78 19.25 18.44
C ASP A 74 5.65 18.52 17.69
N SER A 75 5.89 17.24 17.41
CA SER A 75 4.89 16.34 16.86
C SER A 75 4.83 15.04 17.65
N ALA A 76 3.69 14.35 17.58
CA ALA A 76 3.56 13.01 18.12
C ALA A 76 2.63 12.18 17.25
N VAL A 77 2.97 10.91 17.07
CA VAL A 77 2.13 9.93 16.37
C VAL A 77 1.61 8.93 17.39
N VAL A 78 0.29 8.76 17.40
CA VAL A 78 -0.40 7.81 18.27
C VAL A 78 -0.92 6.65 17.44
N TYR A 79 -0.49 5.45 17.83
CA TYR A 79 -0.90 4.16 17.27
C TYR A 79 -1.89 3.53 18.24
N ARG A 80 -3.08 3.20 17.75
CA ARG A 80 -4.05 2.39 18.46
C ARG A 80 -4.09 1.02 17.83
N THR A 81 -3.89 0.00 18.64
CA THR A 81 -3.96 -1.41 18.26
C THR A 81 -5.01 -2.13 19.10
N SER A 82 -5.27 -3.38 18.75
CA SER A 82 -6.10 -4.30 19.53
C SER A 82 -5.64 -4.51 20.97
N GLN A 83 -4.33 -4.36 21.26
CA GLN A 83 -3.77 -4.59 22.61
C GLN A 83 -3.50 -3.30 23.38
N GLY A 84 -3.35 -2.16 22.70
CA GLY A 84 -2.92 -0.96 23.38
C GLY A 84 -2.90 0.32 22.56
N VAL A 85 -2.38 1.37 23.21
CA VAL A 85 -2.16 2.67 22.59
C VAL A 85 -0.72 3.08 22.86
N TYR A 86 -0.01 3.40 21.78
CA TYR A 86 1.40 3.74 21.80
C TYR A 86 1.58 5.15 21.24
N LYS A 87 2.29 6.00 21.97
CA LYS A 87 2.65 7.36 21.55
C LYS A 87 4.14 7.37 21.20
N MET A 88 4.46 7.91 20.03
CA MET A 88 5.82 8.23 19.63
C MET A 88 5.95 9.74 19.46
N GLY A 89 6.99 10.34 20.00
CA GLY A 89 7.24 11.79 19.95
C GLY A 89 6.86 12.53 21.24
N ASP A 90 7.43 13.72 21.38
CA ASP A 90 7.49 14.43 22.67
C ASP A 90 6.33 15.40 22.86
N LEU A 91 5.56 15.71 21.80
CA LEU A 91 4.44 16.64 21.87
C LEU A 91 3.48 16.28 23.01
N ASP A 92 3.30 17.20 23.96
CA ASP A 92 2.28 17.05 24.99
C ASP A 92 0.89 17.17 24.36
N LEU A 93 0.16 16.05 24.38
CA LEU A 93 -1.18 15.95 23.81
C LEU A 93 -2.22 16.79 24.56
N ARG A 94 -1.90 17.37 25.73
CA ARG A 94 -2.79 18.30 26.46
C ARG A 94 -2.73 19.73 25.93
N ARG A 95 -1.67 20.09 25.21
CA ARG A 95 -1.48 21.42 24.63
C ARG A 95 -2.29 21.58 23.34
N LYS A 96 -2.43 22.82 22.87
CA LYS A 96 -3.08 23.13 21.58
C LYS A 96 -2.33 22.44 20.44
N LYS A 97 -3.05 21.61 19.68
CA LYS A 97 -2.52 20.78 18.61
C LYS A 97 -3.53 20.63 17.48
N THR A 98 -3.04 20.42 16.28
CA THR A 98 -3.82 19.88 15.16
C THR A 98 -3.70 18.37 15.15
N SER A 99 -4.70 17.68 14.59
CA SER A 99 -4.69 16.22 14.48
C SER A 99 -5.09 15.78 13.09
N ARG A 100 -4.36 14.83 12.52
CA ARG A 100 -4.69 14.19 11.24
C ARG A 100 -4.71 12.69 11.41
N VAL A 101 -5.79 12.07 10.94
CA VAL A 101 -5.89 10.60 10.91
C VAL A 101 -5.20 10.10 9.66
N TRP A 102 -4.10 9.36 9.82
CA TRP A 102 -3.35 8.79 8.71
C TRP A 102 -3.89 7.42 8.32
N PHE A 103 -4.34 6.64 9.31
CA PHE A 103 -4.92 5.31 9.09
C PHE A 103 -6.08 5.07 10.04
N SER A 104 -7.08 4.32 9.58
CA SER A 104 -8.18 3.81 10.41
C SER A 104 -8.69 2.52 9.79
N LYS A 105 -8.79 1.44 10.57
CA LYS A 105 -9.35 0.15 10.13
C LYS A 105 -10.74 0.31 9.53
N LYS A 106 -11.61 1.10 10.17
CA LYS A 106 -12.93 1.47 9.60
C LYS A 106 -12.87 2.16 8.23
N ARG A 107 -11.84 2.98 7.99
CA ARG A 107 -11.67 3.62 6.67
C ARG A 107 -11.18 2.61 5.65
N LEU A 108 -10.34 1.67 6.05
CA LEU A 108 -9.87 0.58 5.20
C LEU A 108 -11.02 -0.35 4.79
N GLU A 109 -11.84 -0.78 5.74
CA GLU A 109 -12.98 -1.67 5.50
C GLU A 109 -14.04 -1.04 4.57
N ASN A 110 -14.21 0.29 4.65
CA ASN A 110 -15.13 1.03 3.78
C ASN A 110 -14.47 1.53 2.48
N HIS A 111 -13.17 1.32 2.30
CA HIS A 111 -12.45 1.86 1.14
C HIS A 111 -12.70 1.01 -0.09
N GLN A 112 -13.18 1.62 -1.17
CA GLN A 112 -13.23 0.96 -2.47
C GLN A 112 -11.85 1.05 -3.15
N PRO A 113 -11.24 -0.09 -3.53
CA PRO A 113 -9.97 -0.11 -4.24
C PRO A 113 -10.03 0.76 -5.50
N ARG A 114 -9.00 1.57 -5.70
CA ARG A 114 -8.88 2.38 -6.91
C ARG A 114 -8.51 1.44 -8.07
N MET A 115 -9.47 1.19 -8.96
CA MET A 115 -9.20 0.49 -10.21
C MET A 115 -8.51 1.47 -11.17
N SER A 116 -7.34 1.10 -11.70
CA SER A 116 -6.81 1.83 -12.86
C SER A 116 -7.68 1.51 -14.06
N GLU A 117 -7.78 2.43 -15.02
CA GLU A 117 -8.40 2.09 -16.30
C GLU A 117 -7.73 0.81 -16.85
N PRO A 118 -8.52 -0.11 -17.44
CA PRO A 118 -7.95 -1.26 -18.09
C PRO A 118 -6.95 -0.75 -19.10
N ALA A 119 -5.72 -1.29 -19.08
CA ALA A 119 -4.75 -1.00 -20.13
C ALA A 119 -5.46 -1.27 -21.46
N HIS A 120 -5.80 -0.21 -22.20
CA HIS A 120 -6.30 -0.33 -23.55
C HIS A 120 -5.36 -1.30 -24.23
N LYS A 121 -5.91 -2.42 -24.73
CA LYS A 121 -5.16 -3.40 -25.51
C LYS A 121 -4.28 -2.61 -26.47
N SER A 122 -3.00 -2.48 -26.13
CA SER A 122 -2.04 -1.77 -26.95
C SER A 122 -2.13 -2.49 -28.27
N ALA A 123 -2.63 -1.81 -29.30
CA ALA A 123 -2.70 -2.32 -30.65
C ALA A 123 -1.39 -3.07 -30.90
N ALA A 124 -1.52 -4.35 -31.24
CA ALA A 124 -0.44 -5.31 -31.38
C ALA A 124 0.87 -4.60 -31.67
N HIS A 125 1.85 -4.72 -30.75
CA HIS A 125 3.23 -4.34 -31.05
C HIS A 125 3.57 -5.05 -32.37
N GLN A 126 3.47 -4.33 -33.48
CA GLN A 126 3.94 -4.79 -34.77
C GLN A 126 5.45 -4.79 -34.62
N MET A 127 5.98 -5.90 -34.10
CA MET A 127 7.41 -6.17 -34.21
C MET A 127 7.71 -6.18 -35.71
N TYR A 128 8.65 -5.34 -36.12
CA TYR A 128 9.11 -5.27 -37.50
C TYR A 128 9.42 -6.69 -38.00
N ALA A 129 8.87 -7.04 -39.16
CA ALA A 129 9.19 -8.30 -39.81
C ALA A 129 10.70 -8.36 -40.10
N PRO A 130 11.38 -9.50 -39.87
CA PRO A 130 12.80 -9.63 -40.17
C PRO A 130 13.05 -9.37 -41.67
N LEU A 131 13.97 -8.46 -41.98
CA LEU A 131 14.33 -8.05 -43.36
C LEU A 131 14.93 -9.17 -44.23
N TYR A 132 15.06 -10.39 -43.71
CA TYR A 132 15.71 -11.52 -44.38
C TYR A 132 14.73 -12.52 -45.01
N LEU A 133 13.42 -12.35 -44.83
CA LEU A 133 12.43 -13.12 -45.57
C LEU A 133 12.22 -12.49 -46.95
N LYS A 134 13.14 -12.82 -47.86
CA LYS A 134 12.98 -12.54 -49.29
C LYS A 134 11.80 -13.39 -49.79
N PRO A 135 10.71 -12.80 -50.33
CA PRO A 135 9.66 -13.58 -50.95
C PRO A 135 10.25 -14.39 -52.11
N ALA A 136 10.01 -15.71 -52.13
CA ALA A 136 10.36 -16.55 -53.26
C ALA A 136 9.63 -16.05 -54.51
N PRO A 137 10.29 -15.99 -55.68
CA PRO A 137 9.62 -15.61 -56.92
C PRO A 137 8.54 -16.65 -57.24
N VAL A 138 7.30 -16.19 -57.40
CA VAL A 138 6.20 -17.00 -57.92
C VAL A 138 6.50 -17.29 -59.38
N PHE A 139 6.97 -18.51 -59.68
CA PHE A 139 6.96 -19.05 -61.04
C PHE A 139 5.50 -19.22 -61.46
N ARG A 140 5.01 -18.34 -62.35
CA ARG A 140 3.79 -18.62 -63.10
C ARG A 140 4.10 -19.66 -64.17
N ALA A 141 3.64 -20.89 -63.97
CA ALA A 141 3.44 -21.83 -65.06
C ALA A 141 2.16 -21.42 -65.80
N ASN A 142 2.31 -20.85 -67.00
CA ASN A 142 1.19 -20.71 -67.93
C ASN A 142 0.98 -22.06 -68.62
N SER A 143 -0.15 -22.69 -68.32
CA SER A 143 -0.74 -23.74 -69.14
C SER A 143 -2.01 -23.18 -69.77
N GLN A 144 -1.92 -22.80 -71.05
CA GLN A 144 -2.91 -22.99 -72.11
C GLN A 144 -2.36 -22.48 -73.44
#